data_AF-B9F2V6-F1
#
_entry.id   AF-B9F2V6-F1
#
_cell.length_a   1.000
_cell.length_b   1.000
_cell.length_c   1.000
_cell.angle_alpha   90.00
_cell.angle_beta   90.00
_cell.angle_gamma   90.00
#
_symmetry.space_group_name_H-M   'P 1'
#
loop_
_entity.id
_entity.type
_entity.pdbx_description
1 polymer ?
#
loop_
_entity_poly.entity_id
_entity_poly.type
_entity_poly.pdbx_seq_one_letter_code
_entity_poly.pdbx_strand_id
1 'polypeptide(L)'
;MLKVVLPYKDLLTVFLQTRNGPKNSDGQPILTDHTWHIVERFNQFLETFHDCTLLLSQVYYPTANLILHNILEIATLLKEYENDDLLMPVVFNMKQKYLKYWKDIPMLYSFAFILDPRGKLQGFLNILSLIGDIINVDYSTYYADVKTKFYEVFRKYELKF
;
A
#
# COMPACT_ATOMS: atom_id res chain seq x y z
N MET A 1 -7.27 13.31 6.76
CA MET A 1 -7.57 13.95 8.07
C MET A 1 -6.30 14.53 8.70
N LEU A 2 -5.24 13.75 8.93
CA LEU A 2 -3.99 14.26 9.51
C LEU A 2 -3.32 15.36 8.67
N LYS A 3 -3.22 15.18 7.34
CA LYS A 3 -2.73 16.18 6.38
C LYS A 3 -3.42 17.55 6.48
N VAL A 4 -4.70 17.59 6.87
CA VAL A 4 -5.46 18.84 7.03
C VAL A 4 -5.17 19.51 8.38
N VAL A 5 -4.84 18.72 9.41
CA VAL A 5 -4.62 19.18 10.77
C VAL A 5 -3.21 19.74 10.96
N LEU A 6 -2.20 19.16 10.30
CA LEU A 6 -0.79 19.53 10.44
C LEU A 6 -0.50 21.05 10.24
N PRO A 7 -1.07 21.74 9.23
CA PRO A 7 -0.86 23.18 9.07
C PRO A 7 -1.36 24.04 10.24
N TYR A 8 -2.27 23.51 11.07
CA TYR A 8 -2.87 24.21 12.21
C TYR A 8 -2.29 23.75 13.56
N LYS A 9 -1.17 23.03 13.55
CA LYS A 9 -0.50 22.48 14.74
C LYS A 9 -0.35 23.50 15.87
N ASP A 10 0.21 24.67 15.56
CA ASP A 10 0.47 25.71 16.57
C ASP A 10 -0.84 26.31 17.10
N LEU A 11 -1.76 26.61 16.19
CA LEU A 11 -3.06 27.19 16.54
C LEU A 11 -3.87 26.25 17.44
N LEU A 12 -3.90 24.95 17.11
CA LEU A 12 -4.61 23.94 17.91
C LEU A 12 -3.95 23.74 19.27
N THR A 13 -2.62 23.79 19.34
CA THR A 13 -1.88 23.68 20.59
C THR A 13 -2.19 24.86 21.52
N VAL A 14 -2.08 26.09 21.02
CA VAL A 14 -2.41 27.30 21.79
C VAL A 14 -3.89 27.32 22.20
N PHE A 15 -4.80 26.95 21.30
CA PHE A 15 -6.23 26.92 21.57
C PHE A 15 -6.60 25.97 22.71
N LEU A 16 -6.06 24.75 22.70
CA LEU A 16 -6.33 23.78 23.77
C LEU A 16 -5.67 24.18 25.09
N GLN A 17 -4.45 24.72 25.07
CA GLN A 17 -3.78 25.20 26.28
C GLN A 17 -4.56 26.35 26.93
N THR A 18 -5.04 27.31 26.14
CA THR A 18 -5.82 28.47 26.62
C THR A 18 -7.14 28.06 27.30
N ARG A 19 -7.75 26.95 26.86
CA ARG A 19 -9.05 26.49 27.35
C ARG A 19 -8.98 25.44 28.45
N ASN A 20 -7.82 25.21 29.06
CA ASN A 20 -7.60 24.07 29.96
C ASN A 20 -8.09 22.75 29.32
N GLY A 21 -7.70 22.54 28.06
CA GLY A 21 -8.01 21.36 27.29
C GLY A 21 -7.52 20.07 27.96
N PRO A 22 -7.89 18.91 27.38
CA PRO A 22 -7.63 17.63 28.01
C PRO A 22 -6.13 17.40 28.24
N LYS A 23 -5.81 16.84 29.41
CA LYS A 23 -4.46 16.61 29.93
C LYS A 23 -4.23 15.11 30.10
N ASN A 24 -2.97 14.70 30.00
CA ASN A 24 -2.54 13.35 30.34
C ASN A 24 -2.71 13.08 31.84
N SER A 25 -2.58 11.82 32.25
CA SER A 25 -2.58 11.38 33.64
C SER A 25 -1.62 12.17 34.53
N ASP A 26 -0.52 12.66 33.94
CA ASP A 26 0.54 13.42 34.60
C ASP A 26 0.27 14.94 34.65
N GLY A 27 -0.91 15.38 34.21
CA GLY A 27 -1.32 16.80 34.20
C GLY A 27 -0.72 17.64 33.06
N GLN A 28 0.11 17.05 32.20
CA GLN A 28 0.65 17.71 31.01
C GLN A 28 -0.39 17.82 29.88
N PRO A 29 -0.32 18.85 29.02
CA PRO A 29 -1.21 18.96 27.87
C PRO A 29 -1.02 17.78 26.91
N ILE A 30 -2.11 17.29 26.30
CA ILE A 30 -2.06 16.14 25.36
C ILE A 30 -1.27 16.47 24.08
N LEU A 31 -1.41 17.70 23.58
CA LEU A 31 -0.67 18.17 22.42
C LEU A 31 0.68 18.72 22.88
N THR A 32 1.71 17.90 22.69
CA THR A 32 3.12 18.26 22.89
C THR A 32 3.85 18.15 21.56
N ASP A 33 5.06 18.69 21.47
CA ASP A 33 5.91 18.53 20.29
C ASP A 33 6.15 17.06 19.93
N HIS A 34 6.25 16.20 20.95
CA HIS A 34 6.34 14.75 20.78
C HIS A 34 5.07 14.16 20.15
N THR A 35 3.89 14.55 20.63
CA THR A 35 2.61 14.11 20.04
C THR A 35 2.52 14.52 18.58
N TRP A 36 2.93 15.73 18.24
CA TRP A 36 2.93 16.21 16.86
C TRP A 36 3.96 15.50 15.98
N HIS A 37 5.14 15.21 16.51
CA HIS A 37 6.13 14.39 15.82
C HIS A 37 5.54 13.01 15.46
N ILE A 38 4.84 12.36 16.40
CA ILE A 38 4.14 11.10 16.13
C ILE A 38 3.12 11.29 14.99
N VAL A 39 2.28 12.32 15.05
CA VAL A 39 1.27 12.60 14.01
C VAL A 39 1.91 12.81 12.64
N GLU A 40 3.04 13.52 12.57
CA GLU A 40 3.79 13.75 11.33
C GLU A 40 4.31 12.41 10.77
N ARG A 41 4.91 11.55 11.60
CA ARG A 41 5.39 10.22 11.21
C ARG A 41 4.26 9.34 10.68
N PHE A 42 3.12 9.30 11.37
CA PHE A 42 1.95 8.56 10.90
C PHE A 42 1.38 9.13 9.59
N ASN A 43 1.36 10.45 9.42
CA ASN A 43 0.87 11.07 8.19
C ASN A 43 1.76 10.68 7.00
N GLN A 44 3.09 10.72 7.16
CA GLN A 44 4.05 10.29 6.12
C GLN A 44 3.83 8.83 5.74
N PHE A 45 3.73 7.94 6.73
CA PHE A 45 3.50 6.51 6.49
C PHE A 45 2.16 6.23 5.80
N LEU A 46 1.08 6.90 6.21
CA LEU A 46 -0.26 6.66 5.66
C LEU A 46 -0.49 7.34 4.29
N GLU A 47 0.36 8.28 3.89
CA GLU A 47 0.22 9.00 2.62
C GLU A 47 0.28 8.05 1.42
N THR A 48 1.23 7.12 1.39
CA THR A 48 1.32 6.11 0.32
C THR A 48 0.05 5.27 0.20
N PHE A 49 -0.53 4.82 1.33
CA PHE A 49 -1.79 4.06 1.29
C PHE A 49 -2.95 4.89 0.77
N HIS A 50 -3.00 6.17 1.14
CA HIS A 50 -4.01 7.10 0.64
C HIS A 50 -3.88 7.26 -0.88
N ASP A 51 -2.67 7.45 -1.39
CA ASP A 51 -2.41 7.67 -2.80
C ASP A 51 -2.72 6.42 -3.63
N CYS A 52 -2.32 5.23 -3.16
CA CYS A 52 -2.73 3.97 -3.78
C CYS A 52 -4.26 3.83 -3.80
N THR A 53 -4.93 4.14 -2.70
CA THR A 53 -6.40 4.04 -2.62
C THR A 53 -7.08 5.01 -3.57
N LEU A 54 -6.60 6.25 -3.63
CA LEU A 54 -7.13 7.27 -4.54
C LEU A 54 -6.95 6.85 -6.00
N LEU A 55 -5.78 6.31 -6.35
CA LEU A 55 -5.47 5.83 -7.70
C LEU A 55 -6.39 4.67 -8.12
N LEU A 56 -6.67 3.74 -7.20
CA LEU A 56 -7.51 2.57 -7.45
C LEU A 56 -9.02 2.86 -7.35
N SER A 57 -9.41 3.97 -6.74
CA SER A 57 -10.81 4.40 -6.61
C SER A 57 -11.33 5.19 -7.82
N GLN A 58 -10.49 5.41 -8.83
CA GLN A 58 -10.89 6.17 -10.02
C GLN A 58 -11.80 5.35 -10.93
N VAL A 59 -12.82 6.00 -11.51
CA VAL A 59 -13.90 5.34 -12.26
C VAL A 59 -13.75 5.49 -13.77
N TYR A 60 -12.96 6.45 -14.24
CA TYR A 60 -12.88 6.83 -15.65
C TYR A 60 -11.78 6.13 -16.45
N TYR A 61 -11.00 5.25 -15.83
CA TYR A 61 -10.00 4.44 -16.53
C TYR A 61 -9.86 3.06 -15.88
N PRO A 62 -9.30 2.07 -16.60
CA PRO A 62 -9.05 0.75 -16.02
C PRO A 62 -8.06 0.84 -14.85
N THR A 63 -8.48 0.38 -13.67
CA THR A 63 -7.64 0.33 -12.47
C THR A 63 -7.00 -1.03 -12.25
N ALA A 64 -7.55 -2.09 -12.85
CA ALA A 64 -7.13 -3.48 -12.63
C ALA A 64 -5.67 -3.74 -13.04
N ASN A 65 -5.19 -3.11 -14.12
CA ASN A 65 -3.79 -3.20 -14.57
C ASN A 65 -2.82 -2.51 -13.62
N LEU A 66 -3.27 -1.55 -12.80
CA LEU A 66 -2.43 -0.81 -11.86
C LEU A 66 -2.26 -1.54 -10.52
N ILE A 67 -3.10 -2.53 -10.22
CA ILE A 67 -3.15 -3.20 -8.91
C ILE A 67 -1.78 -3.77 -8.51
N LEU A 68 -1.07 -4.45 -9.41
CA LEU A 68 0.23 -5.05 -9.08
C LEU A 68 1.30 -4.00 -8.74
N HIS A 69 1.26 -2.82 -9.37
CA HIS A 69 2.16 -1.72 -9.01
C HIS A 69 1.89 -1.23 -7.58
N ASN A 70 0.61 -1.05 -7.21
CA ASN A 70 0.23 -0.61 -5.87
C ASN A 70 0.54 -1.66 -4.80
N ILE A 71 0.38 -2.95 -5.11
CA ILE A 71 0.76 -4.06 -4.23
C ILE A 71 2.26 -4.00 -3.94
N LEU A 72 3.10 -3.84 -4.97
CA LEU A 72 4.55 -3.69 -4.82
C LEU A 72 4.93 -2.46 -3.99
N GLU A 73 4.29 -1.32 -4.24
CA GLU A 73 4.53 -0.07 -3.52
C GLU A 73 4.21 -0.21 -2.02
N ILE A 74 3.06 -0.78 -1.68
CA ILE A 74 2.67 -1.07 -0.30
C ILE A 74 3.64 -2.07 0.35
N ALA A 75 4.06 -3.12 -0.37
CA ALA A 75 5.04 -4.08 0.14
C ALA A 75 6.36 -3.40 0.51
N THR A 76 6.82 -2.50 -0.38
CA THR A 76 8.08 -1.76 -0.22
C THR A 76 8.02 -0.85 1.01
N LEU A 77 6.93 -0.10 1.15
CA LEU A 77 6.69 0.76 2.32
C LEU A 77 6.66 -0.05 3.62
N LEU A 78 5.92 -1.16 3.65
CA LEU A 78 5.86 -2.02 4.85
C LEU A 78 7.22 -2.62 5.21
N LYS A 79 8.08 -2.84 4.21
CA LYS A 79 9.45 -3.32 4.41
C LYS A 79 10.37 -2.23 4.95
N GLU A 80 10.24 -1.01 4.45
CA GLU A 80 11.01 0.16 4.89
C GLU A 80 10.76 0.48 6.37
N TYR A 81 9.49 0.46 6.78
CA TYR A 81 9.07 0.78 8.15
C TYR A 81 9.06 -0.43 9.10
N GLU A 82 9.57 -1.59 8.68
CA GLU A 82 9.55 -2.83 9.49
C GLU A 82 10.33 -2.68 10.80
N ASN A 83 11.39 -1.87 10.80
CA ASN A 83 12.27 -1.65 11.96
C ASN A 83 12.12 -0.24 12.58
N ASP A 84 11.06 0.50 12.26
CA ASP A 84 10.82 1.84 12.82
C ASP A 84 10.30 1.71 14.27
N ASP A 85 11.02 2.28 15.25
CA ASP A 85 10.69 2.11 16.67
C ASP A 85 9.25 2.55 17.04
N LEU A 86 8.72 3.56 16.35
CA LEU A 86 7.39 4.10 16.62
C LEU A 86 6.29 3.30 15.90
N LEU A 87 6.53 2.94 14.65
CA LEU A 87 5.54 2.37 13.75
C LEU A 87 5.56 0.84 13.70
N MET A 88 6.64 0.19 14.14
CA MET A 88 6.83 -1.26 14.08
C MET A 88 5.63 -2.07 14.61
N PRO A 89 4.99 -1.74 15.75
CA PRO A 89 3.80 -2.48 16.22
C PRO A 89 2.62 -2.40 15.25
N VAL A 90 2.43 -1.26 14.58
CA VAL A 90 1.35 -1.03 13.61
C VAL A 90 1.69 -1.71 12.28
N VAL A 91 2.92 -1.51 11.80
CA VAL A 91 3.44 -2.09 10.56
C VAL A 91 3.41 -3.61 10.62
N PHE A 92 3.77 -4.21 11.75
CA PHE A 92 3.67 -5.66 11.95
C PHE A 92 2.25 -6.17 11.67
N ASN A 93 1.23 -5.56 12.28
CA ASN A 93 -0.15 -5.95 12.08
C ASN A 93 -0.64 -5.72 10.65
N MET A 94 -0.21 -4.62 10.02
CA MET A 94 -0.55 -4.31 8.62
C MET A 94 0.11 -5.29 7.65
N LYS A 95 1.36 -5.70 7.91
CA LYS A 95 2.06 -6.71 7.13
C LYS A 95 1.36 -8.06 7.19
N GLN A 96 0.84 -8.47 8.35
CA GLN A 96 0.03 -9.70 8.45
C GLN A 96 -1.23 -9.63 7.58
N LYS A 97 -1.93 -8.49 7.58
CA LYS A 97 -3.09 -8.30 6.70
C LYS A 97 -2.69 -8.27 5.22
N TYR A 98 -1.59 -7.61 4.89
CA TYR A 98 -1.06 -7.58 3.54
C TYR A 98 -0.79 -9.00 3.03
N LEU A 99 -0.06 -9.81 3.80
CA LEU A 99 0.22 -11.21 3.43
C LEU A 99 -1.06 -12.03 3.31
N LYS A 100 -2.03 -11.84 4.20
CA LYS A 100 -3.33 -12.54 4.13
C LYS A 100 -4.08 -12.31 2.82
N TYR A 101 -4.05 -11.09 2.27
CA TYR A 101 -4.85 -10.73 1.11
C TYR A 101 -4.07 -10.72 -0.21
N TRP A 102 -2.76 -10.47 -0.16
CA TRP A 102 -1.95 -10.20 -1.35
C TRP A 102 -0.82 -11.20 -1.59
N LYS A 103 -0.59 -12.15 -0.67
CA LYS A 103 0.34 -13.27 -0.93
C LYS A 103 -0.15 -14.10 -2.13
N ASP A 104 -1.41 -14.49 -2.11
CA ASP A 104 -2.02 -15.28 -3.18
C ASP A 104 -2.72 -14.34 -4.16
N ILE A 105 -1.98 -13.87 -5.17
CA ILE A 105 -2.45 -12.87 -6.13
C ILE A 105 -3.56 -13.46 -7.01
N PRO A 106 -4.77 -12.86 -7.03
CA PRO A 106 -5.82 -13.27 -7.97
C PRO A 106 -5.36 -13.18 -9.43
N MET A 107 -5.53 -14.26 -10.17
CA MET A 107 -5.09 -14.37 -11.58
C MET A 107 -5.66 -13.28 -12.49
N LEU A 108 -6.83 -12.74 -12.16
CA LEU A 108 -7.45 -11.62 -12.88
C LEU A 108 -6.53 -10.40 -12.94
N TYR A 109 -5.87 -10.04 -11.83
CA TYR A 109 -4.96 -8.89 -11.80
C TYR A 109 -3.70 -9.14 -12.62
N SER A 110 -3.22 -10.38 -12.64
CA SER A 110 -2.10 -10.80 -13.48
C SER A 110 -2.43 -10.66 -14.97
N PHE A 111 -3.62 -11.07 -15.39
CA PHE A 111 -4.06 -10.87 -16.78
C PHE A 111 -4.22 -9.39 -17.12
N ALA A 112 -4.86 -8.61 -16.24
CA ALA A 112 -5.02 -7.17 -16.44
C ALA A 112 -3.67 -6.46 -16.63
N PHE A 113 -2.67 -6.85 -15.83
CA PHE A 113 -1.31 -6.33 -15.95
C PHE A 113 -0.61 -6.76 -17.26
N ILE A 114 -0.70 -8.04 -17.64
CA ILE A 114 -0.07 -8.56 -18.86
C ILE A 114 -0.67 -7.90 -20.11
N LEU A 115 -1.97 -7.62 -20.09
CA LEU A 115 -2.68 -6.94 -21.19
C LEU A 115 -2.34 -5.46 -21.29
N ASP A 116 -1.76 -4.85 -20.25
CA ASP A 116 -1.21 -3.51 -20.36
C ASP A 116 0.03 -3.54 -21.29
N PRO A 117 0.03 -2.76 -22.39
CA PRO A 117 1.18 -2.68 -23.29
C PRO A 117 2.51 -2.32 -22.61
N ARG A 118 2.45 -1.66 -21.44
CA ARG A 118 3.62 -1.26 -20.64
C ARG A 118 4.15 -2.39 -19.77
N GLY A 119 3.28 -3.29 -19.32
CA GLY A 119 3.64 -4.41 -18.45
C GLY A 119 4.13 -5.61 -19.24
N LYS A 120 3.27 -6.18 -20.09
CA LYS A 120 3.51 -7.45 -20.81
C LYS A 120 3.95 -8.59 -19.86
N LEU A 121 4.30 -9.74 -20.44
CA LEU A 121 4.81 -10.89 -19.66
C LEU A 121 6.14 -10.60 -18.96
N GLN A 122 7.04 -9.84 -19.58
CA GLN A 122 8.34 -9.54 -19.01
C GLN A 122 8.22 -8.63 -17.77
N GLY A 123 7.41 -7.57 -17.85
CA GLY A 123 7.18 -6.70 -16.69
C GLY A 123 6.44 -7.44 -15.58
N PHE A 124 5.55 -8.38 -15.93
CA PHE A 124 4.87 -9.20 -14.94
C PHE A 124 5.86 -10.08 -14.16
N LEU A 125 6.77 -10.75 -14.84
CA LEU A 125 7.83 -11.53 -14.20
C LEU A 125 8.71 -10.67 -13.28
N ASN A 126 9.09 -9.48 -13.75
CA ASN A 126 9.91 -8.55 -12.96
C ASN A 126 9.19 -8.12 -11.67
N ILE A 127 7.91 -7.74 -11.76
CA ILE A 127 7.13 -7.34 -10.57
C ILE A 127 6.96 -8.51 -9.61
N LEU A 128 6.67 -9.71 -10.11
CA LEU A 128 6.55 -10.88 -9.25
C LEU A 128 7.85 -11.19 -8.51
N SER A 129 9.01 -11.04 -9.18
CA SER A 129 10.31 -11.20 -8.53
C SER A 129 10.48 -10.17 -7.41
N LEU A 130 10.24 -8.88 -7.69
CA LEU A 130 10.39 -7.81 -6.69
C LEU A 130 9.47 -8.00 -5.48
N ILE A 131 8.20 -8.34 -5.71
CA ILE A 131 7.26 -8.63 -4.62
C ILE A 131 7.74 -9.85 -3.85
N GLY A 132 8.09 -10.93 -4.56
CA GLY A 132 8.57 -12.19 -4.00
C GLY A 132 9.79 -12.02 -3.10
N ASP A 133 10.75 -11.20 -3.51
CA ASP A 133 11.96 -10.87 -2.74
C ASP A 133 11.61 -10.12 -1.44
N ILE A 134 10.65 -9.18 -1.49
CA ILE A 134 10.23 -8.40 -0.32
C ILE A 134 9.51 -9.27 0.71
N ILE A 135 8.61 -10.15 0.24
CA ILE A 135 7.77 -10.97 1.13
C ILE A 135 8.29 -12.39 1.37
N ASN A 136 9.42 -12.73 0.75
CA ASN A 136 10.06 -14.04 0.77
C ASN A 136 9.14 -15.17 0.26
N VAL A 137 8.55 -14.99 -0.92
CA VAL A 137 7.66 -15.95 -1.58
C VAL A 137 8.16 -16.19 -3.01
N ASP A 138 8.27 -17.46 -3.39
CA ASP A 138 8.59 -17.83 -4.77
C ASP A 138 7.32 -17.84 -5.63
N TYR A 139 7.29 -16.96 -6.64
CA TYR A 139 6.21 -16.86 -7.62
C TYR A 139 6.51 -17.57 -8.95
N SER A 140 7.60 -18.34 -9.05
CA SER A 140 8.02 -19.02 -10.29
C SER A 140 6.94 -19.97 -10.85
N THR A 141 6.33 -20.78 -9.99
CA THR A 141 5.25 -21.71 -10.34
C THR A 141 3.98 -20.95 -10.73
N TYR A 142 3.60 -19.95 -9.94
CA TYR A 142 2.46 -19.07 -10.23
C TYR A 142 2.60 -18.37 -11.59
N TYR A 143 3.80 -17.84 -11.90
CA TYR A 143 4.08 -17.22 -13.20
C TYR A 143 3.87 -18.21 -14.36
N ALA A 144 4.37 -19.45 -14.23
CA ALA A 144 4.17 -20.49 -15.23
C ALA A 144 2.68 -20.83 -15.43
N ASP A 145 1.91 -20.93 -14.34
CA ASP A 145 0.47 -21.19 -14.38
C ASP A 145 -0.29 -20.06 -15.06
N VAL A 146 -0.03 -18.80 -14.68
CA VAL A 146 -0.62 -17.61 -15.29
C VAL A 146 -0.29 -17.55 -16.78
N LYS A 147 0.98 -17.76 -17.15
CA LYS A 147 1.44 -17.75 -18.54
C LYS A 147 0.70 -18.80 -19.37
N THR A 148 0.63 -20.03 -18.87
CA THR A 148 -0.10 -21.13 -19.54
C THR A 148 -1.56 -20.76 -19.73
N LYS A 149 -2.21 -20.28 -18.66
CA LYS A 149 -3.62 -19.93 -18.71
C LYS A 149 -3.92 -18.75 -19.63
N PHE A 150 -3.02 -17.77 -19.67
CA PHE A 150 -3.12 -16.62 -20.57
C PHE A 150 -3.11 -17.06 -22.04
N TYR A 151 -2.17 -17.93 -22.41
CA TYR A 151 -2.11 -18.46 -23.78
C TYR A 151 -3.29 -19.39 -24.13
N GLU A 152 -3.83 -20.15 -23.17
CA GLU A 152 -5.06 -20.92 -23.38
C GLU A 152 -6.25 -20.01 -23.74
N VAL A 153 -6.40 -18.89 -23.01
CA VAL A 153 -7.47 -17.92 -23.27
C VAL A 153 -7.25 -17.24 -24.62
N PHE A 154 -6.02 -16.84 -24.93
CA PHE A 154 -5.67 -16.25 -26.22
C PHE A 154 -5.98 -17.19 -27.39
N ARG A 155 -5.58 -18.47 -27.29
CA ARG A 155 -5.88 -19.49 -28.32
C ARG A 155 -7.39 -19.67 -28.54
N LYS A 156 -8.18 -19.65 -27.47
CA LYS A 156 -9.64 -19.74 -27.59
C LYS A 156 -10.24 -18.52 -28.28
N TYR A 157 -9.64 -17.35 -28.10
CA TYR A 157 -10.05 -16.13 -28.79
C TYR A 157 -9.75 -16.22 -30.29
N GLU A 158 -8.53 -16.61 -30.67
CA GLU A 158 -8.12 -16.79 -32.08
C GLU A 158 -8.93 -17.85 -32.82
N LEU A 159 -9.41 -18.90 -32.13
CA LEU A 159 -10.27 -19.91 -32.76
C LEU A 159 -11.69 -19.39 -33.01
N LYS A 160 -12.11 -18.33 -32.32
CA LYS A 160 -13.48 -17.80 -32.38
C LYS A 160 -13.62 -16.64 -33.37
N PHE A 161 -12.56 -15.87 -33.60
CA PHE A 161 -12.54 -14.67 -34.43
C PHE A 161 -11.39 -14.74 -35.43
#